data_AF-A0A2N0NET8-F1
#
_entry.id   AF-A0A2N0NET8-F1
#
_cell.length_a   1.000
_cell.length_b   1.000
_cell.length_c   1.000
_cell.angle_alpha   90.00
_cell.angle_beta   90.00
_cell.angle_gamma   90.00
#
_symmetry.space_group_name_H-M   'P 1'
#
loop_
_entity.id
_entity.type
_entity.pdbx_description
1 polymer ?
#
loop_
_entity_poly.entity_id
_entity_poly.type
_entity_poly.pdbx_seq_one_letter_code
_entity_poly.pdbx_strand_id
1 'polypeptide(L)'
;MYDQNQLHTSNLKQTKKYTESIIHRRHCLFCNRNKIFFSRSANCEEHSYVVIGKNIQVPCIGQKKCGALQEYHLLVTLTKSSEYARYICMDCYEKKGGHIYQRVGKGVQKDPNCDNKSHYQNDTKEALEAIRYWILDVTTSEKLIWQEKILAALVPVLSIVSQEKTIVQNNKIEIPFLFMILIILTLAKFNYNSSNKLNSKNLTPKHFFEFGEALANSIILAKNKLKIHKKTLESPISIEEYRTIFPSCLVQFYDGLLKTLYKAKKEIIDQQKKHREQQLKPINYEKITKQVTFFASIILNIAFKGWKIWLPRTMA
;
A
#
# COMPACT_ATOMS: atom_id res chain seq x y z
N MET A 1 -25.68 -16.01 -20.38
CA MET A 1 -24.35 -16.49 -20.79
C MET A 1 -23.52 -15.29 -21.22
N TYR A 2 -22.32 -15.10 -20.65
CA TYR A 2 -21.43 -13.99 -21.01
C TYR A 2 -20.99 -14.14 -22.47
N ASP A 3 -21.22 -13.12 -23.31
CA ASP A 3 -20.71 -13.16 -24.68
C ASP A 3 -19.19 -12.95 -24.64
N GLN A 4 -18.53 -14.08 -24.78
CA GLN A 4 -17.11 -14.27 -24.76
C GLN A 4 -16.40 -13.64 -25.98
N ASN A 5 -17.16 -13.19 -26.99
CA ASN A 5 -16.66 -12.58 -28.23
C ASN A 5 -16.14 -11.15 -28.04
N GLN A 6 -16.37 -10.52 -26.89
CA GLN A 6 -15.90 -9.16 -26.63
C GLN A 6 -14.57 -9.08 -25.86
N LEU A 7 -14.03 -10.21 -25.38
CA LEU A 7 -12.76 -10.22 -24.66
C LEU A 7 -11.54 -10.25 -25.57
N HIS A 8 -11.72 -10.72 -26.80
CA HIS A 8 -10.62 -10.96 -27.72
C HIS A 8 -10.95 -10.30 -29.06
N THR A 9 -9.95 -10.14 -29.92
CA THR A 9 -10.24 -9.79 -31.32
C THR A 9 -11.20 -10.79 -31.95
N SER A 10 -11.96 -10.33 -32.95
CA SER A 10 -12.94 -11.14 -33.64
C SER A 10 -12.30 -12.43 -34.18
N ASN A 11 -13.03 -13.54 -34.05
CA ASN A 11 -12.62 -14.88 -34.50
C ASN A 11 -11.39 -15.49 -33.80
N LEU A 12 -10.71 -14.82 -32.85
CA LEU A 12 -9.58 -15.42 -32.12
C LEU A 12 -9.98 -16.72 -31.39
N LYS A 13 -11.22 -16.83 -30.93
CA LYS A 13 -11.70 -18.06 -30.27
C LYS A 13 -11.94 -19.22 -31.22
N GLN A 14 -12.04 -18.95 -32.52
CA GLN A 14 -12.20 -19.95 -33.57
C GLN A 14 -10.84 -20.51 -34.01
N THR A 15 -9.73 -19.82 -33.71
CA THR A 15 -8.38 -20.30 -34.04
C THR A 15 -7.92 -21.45 -33.14
N LYS A 16 -8.57 -21.66 -31.99
CA LYS A 16 -8.25 -22.74 -31.04
C LYS A 16 -9.47 -23.63 -30.79
N LYS A 17 -9.32 -24.94 -30.98
CA LYS A 17 -10.43 -25.89 -30.79
C LYS A 17 -10.78 -26.03 -29.32
N TYR A 18 -12.04 -26.31 -28.99
CA TYR A 18 -12.47 -26.54 -27.60
C TYR A 18 -11.76 -27.75 -26.97
N THR A 19 -11.32 -28.72 -27.78
CA THR A 19 -10.54 -29.89 -27.36
C THR A 19 -9.16 -29.53 -26.82
N GLU A 20 -8.64 -28.33 -27.13
CA GLU A 20 -7.38 -27.81 -26.61
C GLU A 20 -7.55 -27.11 -25.26
N SER A 21 -8.72 -27.22 -24.63
CA SER A 21 -8.99 -26.57 -23.35
C SER A 21 -8.25 -27.25 -22.21
N ILE A 22 -7.70 -26.43 -21.31
CA ILE A 22 -6.88 -26.89 -20.18
C ILE A 22 -7.43 -26.27 -18.90
N ILE A 23 -7.56 -27.09 -17.86
CA ILE A 23 -7.76 -26.62 -16.48
C ILE A 23 -6.36 -26.39 -15.90
N HIS A 24 -6.02 -25.14 -15.69
CA HIS A 24 -4.74 -24.74 -15.11
C HIS A 24 -4.82 -24.75 -13.59
N ARG A 25 -3.75 -25.24 -12.96
CA ARG A 25 -3.49 -25.04 -11.54
C ARG A 25 -2.18 -24.27 -11.40
N ARG A 26 -2.25 -23.00 -10.98
CA ARG A 26 -1.06 -22.14 -10.86
C ARG A 26 -1.06 -21.35 -9.55
N HIS A 27 0.14 -21.06 -9.05
CA HIS A 27 0.30 -20.12 -7.94
C HIS A 27 0.19 -18.68 -8.45
N CYS A 28 -0.58 -17.85 -7.73
CA CYS A 28 -0.62 -16.42 -8.00
C CYS A 28 0.68 -15.73 -7.57
N LEU A 29 1.27 -14.92 -8.44
CA LEU A 29 2.52 -14.18 -8.19
C LEU A 29 2.47 -13.33 -6.91
N PHE A 30 1.32 -12.71 -6.61
CA PHE A 30 1.20 -11.79 -5.48
C PHE A 30 0.76 -12.45 -4.17
N CYS A 31 -0.25 -13.34 -4.19
CA CYS A 31 -0.77 -13.95 -2.95
C CYS A 31 -0.20 -15.34 -2.66
N ASN A 32 0.61 -15.90 -3.57
CA ASN A 32 1.17 -17.25 -3.49
C ASN A 32 0.14 -18.38 -3.30
N ARG A 33 -1.15 -18.10 -3.45
CA ARG A 33 -2.22 -19.10 -3.34
C ARG A 33 -2.37 -19.84 -4.67
N ASN A 34 -2.66 -21.13 -4.56
CA ASN A 34 -3.08 -21.93 -5.70
C ASN A 34 -4.41 -21.42 -6.24
N LYS A 35 -4.48 -21.27 -7.56
CA LYS A 35 -5.68 -20.87 -8.29
C LYS A 35 -5.93 -21.87 -9.39
N ILE A 36 -7.19 -22.23 -9.56
CA ILE A 36 -7.67 -23.11 -10.61
C ILE A 36 -8.48 -22.27 -11.57
N PHE A 37 -8.13 -22.32 -12.85
CA PHE A 37 -8.86 -21.58 -13.88
C PHE A 37 -8.84 -22.32 -15.21
N PHE A 38 -9.81 -22.01 -16.05
CA PHE A 38 -9.98 -22.61 -17.36
C PHE A 38 -9.41 -21.67 -18.44
N SER A 39 -8.68 -22.22 -19.41
CA SER A 39 -8.38 -21.51 -20.65
C SER A 39 -8.44 -22.44 -21.86
N ARG A 40 -8.76 -21.87 -23.03
CA ARG A 40 -8.58 -22.56 -24.31
C ARG A 40 -7.10 -22.45 -24.67
N SER A 41 -6.38 -23.57 -24.69
CA SER A 41 -4.91 -23.68 -24.77
C SER A 41 -4.12 -23.21 -23.55
N ALA A 42 -2.79 -23.24 -23.65
CA ALA A 42 -1.86 -23.00 -22.55
C ALA A 42 -1.84 -21.55 -22.05
N ASN A 43 -2.16 -20.57 -22.89
CA ASN A 43 -2.24 -19.15 -22.56
C ASN A 43 -3.16 -18.40 -23.53
N CYS A 44 -3.53 -17.18 -23.13
CA CYS A 44 -4.21 -16.24 -24.02
C CYS A 44 -3.16 -15.30 -24.63
N GLU A 45 -2.98 -15.35 -25.94
CA GLU A 45 -1.95 -14.58 -26.66
C GLU A 45 -2.17 -13.05 -26.58
N GLU A 46 -3.40 -12.60 -26.36
CA GLU A 46 -3.72 -11.18 -26.21
C GLU A 46 -3.63 -10.69 -24.76
N HIS A 47 -3.54 -11.59 -23.79
CA HIS A 47 -3.56 -11.26 -22.36
C HIS A 47 -2.40 -11.91 -21.59
N SER A 48 -1.31 -12.19 -22.30
CA SER A 48 -0.06 -12.70 -21.74
C SER A 48 1.07 -11.78 -22.18
N TYR A 49 1.96 -11.47 -21.25
CA TYR A 49 3.01 -10.47 -21.44
C TYR A 49 4.36 -10.99 -20.95
N VAL A 50 5.44 -10.57 -21.59
CA VAL A 50 6.78 -10.62 -20.99
C VAL A 50 6.97 -9.36 -20.17
N VAL A 51 7.22 -9.50 -18.88
CA VAL A 51 7.65 -8.40 -18.00
C VAL A 51 9.08 -8.68 -17.56
N ILE A 52 10.02 -7.81 -17.92
CA ILE A 52 11.48 -7.96 -17.65
C ILE A 52 12.01 -9.38 -17.92
N GLY A 53 11.66 -9.93 -19.09
CA GLY A 53 12.09 -11.27 -19.52
C GLY A 53 11.36 -12.44 -18.85
N LYS A 54 10.27 -12.20 -18.10
CA LYS A 54 9.45 -13.25 -17.47
C LYS A 54 8.02 -13.22 -18.02
N ASN A 55 7.53 -14.39 -18.43
CA ASN A 55 6.14 -14.53 -18.89
C ASN A 55 5.16 -14.35 -17.72
N ILE A 56 4.20 -13.46 -17.89
CA ILE A 56 3.12 -13.12 -16.97
C ILE A 56 1.79 -13.39 -17.65
N GLN A 57 0.89 -14.07 -16.95
CA GLN A 57 -0.48 -14.30 -17.39
C GLN A 57 -1.45 -13.62 -16.42
N VAL A 58 -2.28 -12.73 -16.95
CA VAL A 58 -3.34 -12.04 -16.21
C VAL A 58 -4.72 -12.57 -16.63
N PRO A 59 -5.78 -12.31 -15.84
CA PRO A 59 -7.12 -12.71 -16.21
C PRO A 59 -7.59 -11.93 -17.44
N CYS A 60 -8.05 -12.60 -18.49
CA CYS A 60 -8.50 -11.96 -19.74
C CYS A 60 -9.59 -10.90 -19.51
N ILE A 61 -10.51 -11.16 -18.57
CA ILE A 61 -11.58 -10.22 -18.20
C ILE A 61 -11.05 -8.92 -17.58
N GLY A 62 -9.85 -8.95 -17.00
CA GLY A 62 -9.19 -7.80 -16.44
C GLY A 62 -8.63 -6.84 -17.49
N GLN A 63 -8.27 -7.33 -18.68
CA GLN A 63 -7.52 -6.56 -19.68
C GLN A 63 -8.37 -6.03 -20.84
N LYS A 64 -9.65 -6.44 -20.95
CA LYS A 64 -10.57 -5.97 -21.99
C LYS A 64 -10.62 -4.43 -22.15
N LYS A 65 -10.52 -3.71 -21.03
CA LYS A 65 -10.65 -2.25 -20.95
C LYS A 65 -9.73 -1.65 -19.89
N CYS A 66 -8.58 -2.26 -19.65
CA CYS A 66 -7.68 -1.78 -18.61
C CYS A 66 -6.25 -1.81 -19.16
N GLY A 67 -5.66 -0.63 -19.34
CA GLY A 67 -4.26 -0.48 -19.76
C GLY A 67 -3.24 -0.85 -18.69
N ALA A 68 -3.65 -1.43 -17.54
CA ALA A 68 -2.78 -1.70 -16.40
C ALA A 68 -1.54 -2.55 -16.74
N LEU A 69 -1.58 -3.34 -17.81
CA LEU A 69 -0.45 -4.11 -18.32
C LEU A 69 -0.22 -3.86 -19.82
N GLN A 70 -0.51 -2.64 -20.30
CA GLN A 70 -0.21 -2.25 -21.68
C GLN A 70 1.28 -2.35 -21.98
N GLU A 71 1.63 -2.51 -23.26
CA GLU A 71 3.03 -2.52 -23.67
C GLU A 71 3.72 -1.23 -23.22
N TYR A 72 4.90 -1.38 -22.63
CA TYR A 72 5.65 -0.28 -22.06
C TYR A 72 7.13 -0.50 -22.30
N HIS A 73 7.64 0.12 -23.37
CA HIS A 73 9.03 0.07 -23.78
C HIS A 73 9.57 -1.39 -23.79
N LEU A 74 10.87 -1.56 -23.54
CA LEU A 74 11.52 -2.87 -23.35
C LEU A 74 11.12 -3.59 -22.03
N LEU A 75 10.22 -3.03 -21.22
CA LEU A 75 9.85 -3.59 -19.93
C LEU A 75 8.66 -4.54 -20.01
N VAL A 76 7.68 -4.24 -20.87
CA VAL A 76 6.45 -5.02 -21.04
C VAL A 76 6.11 -5.18 -22.51
N THR A 77 6.05 -6.42 -22.99
CA THR A 77 5.66 -6.76 -24.38
C THR A 77 4.68 -7.93 -24.41
N LEU A 78 3.83 -8.03 -25.42
CA LEU A 78 2.95 -9.20 -25.59
C LEU A 78 3.75 -10.49 -25.83
N THR A 79 3.23 -11.63 -25.35
CA THR A 79 3.86 -12.95 -25.58
C THR A 79 2.85 -14.04 -25.86
N LYS A 80 3.24 -14.91 -26.79
CA LYS A 80 2.55 -16.17 -27.06
C LYS A 80 3.10 -17.33 -26.24
N SER A 81 4.20 -17.15 -25.51
CA SER A 81 4.77 -18.20 -24.69
C SER A 81 4.00 -18.37 -23.38
N SER A 82 3.69 -19.61 -23.04
CA SER A 82 3.15 -20.01 -21.73
C SER A 82 4.22 -20.63 -20.83
N GLU A 83 5.44 -20.76 -21.33
CA GLU A 83 6.54 -21.43 -20.65
C GLU A 83 6.91 -20.66 -19.38
N TYR A 84 6.87 -21.36 -18.24
CA TYR A 84 7.10 -20.78 -16.90
C TYR A 84 6.25 -19.54 -16.59
N ALA A 85 5.09 -19.39 -17.25
CA ALA A 85 4.26 -18.20 -17.11
C ALA A 85 3.66 -18.08 -15.70
N ARG A 86 4.00 -16.98 -15.03
CA ARG A 86 3.52 -16.67 -13.68
C ARG A 86 2.12 -16.09 -13.76
N TYR A 87 1.18 -16.69 -13.04
CA TYR A 87 -0.22 -16.27 -13.06
C TYR A 87 -0.49 -15.16 -12.05
N ILE A 88 -1.38 -14.23 -12.37
CA ILE A 88 -1.93 -13.25 -11.42
C ILE A 88 -3.44 -13.49 -11.33
N CYS A 89 -3.94 -13.70 -10.11
CA CYS A 89 -5.36 -13.95 -9.89
C CYS A 89 -6.18 -12.66 -9.93
N MET A 90 -7.48 -12.78 -10.21
CA MET A 90 -8.44 -11.66 -10.25
C MET A 90 -8.37 -10.78 -8.98
N ASP A 91 -8.42 -11.38 -7.78
CA ASP A 91 -8.34 -10.62 -6.53
C ASP A 91 -7.07 -9.77 -6.40
N CYS A 92 -5.93 -10.30 -6.88
CA CYS A 92 -4.66 -9.61 -6.80
C CYS A 92 -4.51 -8.58 -7.92
N TYR A 93 -5.08 -8.86 -9.10
CA TYR A 93 -5.16 -7.92 -10.20
C TYR A 93 -5.87 -6.64 -9.73
N GLU A 94 -7.06 -6.75 -9.15
CA GLU A 94 -7.82 -5.60 -8.66
C GLU A 94 -7.13 -4.86 -7.50
N LYS A 95 -6.63 -5.60 -6.51
CA LYS A 95 -5.92 -5.02 -5.35
C LYS A 95 -4.64 -4.27 -5.70
N LYS A 96 -4.08 -4.50 -6.88
CA LYS A 96 -2.79 -3.94 -7.31
C LYS A 96 -2.94 -2.89 -8.41
N GLY A 97 -4.17 -2.39 -8.63
CA GLY A 97 -4.46 -1.30 -9.56
C GLY A 97 -4.99 -1.74 -10.93
N GLY A 98 -5.13 -3.05 -11.16
CA GLY A 98 -5.92 -3.54 -12.29
C GLY A 98 -7.41 -3.34 -12.04
N HIS A 99 -8.22 -3.38 -13.10
CA HIS A 99 -9.67 -3.30 -12.97
C HIS A 99 -10.35 -4.36 -13.82
N ILE A 100 -11.22 -5.15 -13.20
CA ILE A 100 -11.99 -6.15 -13.94
C ILE A 100 -13.12 -5.45 -14.68
N TYR A 101 -13.36 -5.88 -15.92
CA TYR A 101 -14.51 -5.41 -16.68
C TYR A 101 -15.82 -5.69 -15.95
N GLN A 102 -16.58 -4.63 -15.63
CA GLN A 102 -17.93 -4.70 -15.11
C GLN A 102 -18.94 -4.44 -16.23
N ARG A 103 -19.93 -5.33 -16.36
CA ARG A 103 -20.97 -5.17 -17.38
C ARG A 103 -21.85 -3.97 -17.04
N VAL A 104 -21.97 -3.02 -17.95
CA VAL A 104 -23.00 -2.00 -17.89
C VAL A 104 -24.34 -2.52 -18.42
N GLY A 105 -25.44 -2.08 -17.79
CA GLY A 105 -26.79 -2.44 -18.19
C GLY A 105 -27.14 -1.99 -19.62
N LYS A 106 -28.24 -2.53 -20.17
CA LYS A 106 -28.75 -2.09 -21.48
C LYS A 106 -29.09 -0.59 -21.42
N GLY A 107 -28.67 0.18 -22.44
CA GLY A 107 -28.95 1.62 -22.57
C GLY A 107 -27.80 2.55 -22.19
N VAL A 108 -26.68 2.04 -21.67
CA VAL A 108 -25.48 2.86 -21.38
C VAL A 108 -24.65 3.05 -22.66
N GLN A 109 -24.63 4.26 -23.21
CA GLN A 109 -23.92 4.58 -24.47
C GLN A 109 -22.39 4.62 -24.33
N LYS A 110 -21.86 4.94 -23.15
CA LYS A 110 -20.42 4.95 -22.85
C LYS A 110 -20.12 3.98 -21.72
N ASP A 111 -19.62 2.82 -22.09
CA ASP A 111 -19.14 1.84 -21.12
C ASP A 111 -17.87 2.39 -20.45
N PRO A 112 -17.82 2.53 -19.11
CA PRO A 112 -16.70 3.14 -18.41
C PRO A 112 -15.43 2.33 -18.61
N ASN A 113 -14.52 2.84 -19.44
CA ASN A 113 -13.15 2.38 -19.54
C ASN A 113 -12.38 2.82 -18.28
N CYS A 114 -11.34 2.08 -17.88
CA CYS A 114 -10.47 2.48 -16.76
C CYS A 114 -9.89 3.88 -16.96
N ASP A 115 -9.72 4.27 -18.21
CA ASP A 115 -9.18 5.57 -18.60
C ASP A 115 -10.10 6.77 -18.31
N ASN A 116 -11.40 6.52 -18.09
CA ASN A 116 -12.39 7.57 -17.81
C ASN A 116 -12.54 7.89 -16.32
N LYS A 117 -11.86 7.15 -15.44
CA LYS A 117 -11.83 7.44 -14.00
C LYS A 117 -10.45 7.98 -13.67
N SER A 118 -10.41 9.07 -12.91
CA SER A 118 -9.26 9.82 -12.42
C SER A 118 -8.25 9.03 -11.55
N HIS A 119 -7.99 7.77 -11.85
CA HIS A 119 -7.08 6.87 -11.12
C HIS A 119 -5.60 7.20 -11.32
N TYR A 120 -5.24 7.88 -12.43
CA TYR A 120 -3.86 8.16 -12.81
C TYR A 120 -3.08 9.08 -11.85
N GLN A 121 -3.74 10.02 -11.17
CA GLN A 121 -3.05 10.94 -10.26
C GLN A 121 -2.55 10.26 -8.98
N ASN A 122 -3.27 9.25 -8.49
CA ASN A 122 -2.83 8.46 -7.33
C ASN A 122 -1.75 7.44 -7.73
N ASP A 123 -1.85 6.85 -8.92
CA ASP A 123 -0.92 5.82 -9.40
C ASP A 123 0.53 6.31 -9.47
N THR A 124 0.79 7.54 -9.94
CA THR A 124 2.15 8.09 -10.00
C THR A 124 2.77 8.21 -8.61
N LYS A 125 2.01 8.75 -7.64
CA LYS A 125 2.48 8.89 -6.26
C LYS A 125 2.73 7.53 -5.63
N GLU A 126 1.80 6.59 -5.79
CA GLU A 126 1.93 5.23 -5.24
C GLU A 126 3.09 4.46 -5.88
N ALA A 127 3.34 4.66 -7.18
CA ALA A 127 4.47 4.05 -7.88
C ALA A 127 5.80 4.60 -7.37
N LEU A 128 5.90 5.92 -7.19
CA LEU A 128 7.07 6.56 -6.58
C LEU A 128 7.27 6.10 -5.13
N GLU A 129 6.20 5.95 -4.35
CA GLU A 129 6.28 5.38 -3.00
C GLU A 129 6.80 3.94 -3.03
N ALA A 130 6.32 3.10 -3.95
CA ALA A 130 6.81 1.73 -4.11
C ALA A 130 8.31 1.68 -4.45
N ILE A 131 8.76 2.54 -5.38
CA ILE A 131 10.18 2.68 -5.73
C ILE A 131 10.99 3.18 -4.53
N ARG A 132 10.49 4.16 -3.78
CA ARG A 132 11.15 4.67 -2.56
C ARG A 132 11.38 3.55 -1.54
N TYR A 133 10.36 2.74 -1.25
CA TYR A 133 10.50 1.62 -0.31
C TYR A 133 11.47 0.56 -0.82
N TRP A 134 11.49 0.30 -2.13
CA TRP A 134 12.46 -0.61 -2.73
C TRP A 134 13.90 -0.08 -2.60
N ILE A 135 14.14 1.21 -2.85
CA ILE A 135 15.45 1.85 -2.65
C ILE A 135 15.87 1.74 -1.17
N LEU A 136 14.95 1.95 -0.24
CA LEU A 136 15.25 1.80 1.19
C LEU A 136 15.69 0.36 1.53
N ASP A 137 15.01 -0.65 1.00
CA ASP A 137 15.39 -2.06 1.19
C ASP A 137 16.77 -2.38 0.61
N VAL A 138 17.12 -1.80 -0.54
CA VAL A 138 18.46 -1.90 -1.14
C VAL A 138 19.52 -1.30 -0.22
N THR A 139 19.26 -0.13 0.36
CA THR A 139 20.21 0.57 1.26
C THR A 139 20.50 -0.23 2.54
N THR A 140 19.55 -1.06 2.99
CA THR A 140 19.74 -1.94 4.16
C THR A 140 20.22 -3.35 3.79
N SER A 141 20.39 -3.66 2.50
CA SER A 141 20.87 -4.96 2.04
C SER A 141 22.39 -5.09 2.18
N GLU A 142 22.90 -6.29 2.46
CA GLU A 142 24.34 -6.58 2.55
C GLU A 142 25.05 -6.59 1.18
N LYS A 143 24.32 -6.34 0.09
CA LYS A 143 24.81 -6.49 -1.29
C LYS A 143 25.40 -5.17 -1.80
N LEU A 144 26.62 -4.84 -1.39
CA LEU A 144 27.31 -3.60 -1.80
C LEU A 144 27.31 -3.34 -3.31
N ILE A 145 27.62 -4.36 -4.12
CA ILE A 145 27.61 -4.25 -5.59
C ILE A 145 26.23 -3.81 -6.13
N TRP A 146 25.13 -4.25 -5.50
CA TRP A 146 23.79 -3.84 -5.89
C TRP A 146 23.51 -2.38 -5.52
N GLN A 147 23.98 -1.94 -4.36
CA GLN A 147 23.87 -0.55 -3.93
C GLN A 147 24.62 0.39 -4.89
N GLU A 148 25.86 0.04 -5.25
CA GLU A 148 26.69 0.81 -6.19
C GLU A 148 26.04 0.90 -7.58
N LYS A 149 25.54 -0.22 -8.11
CA LYS A 149 24.85 -0.23 -9.42
C LYS A 149 23.59 0.62 -9.43
N ILE A 150 22.79 0.57 -8.36
CA ILE A 150 21.58 1.37 -8.25
C ILE A 150 21.92 2.85 -8.11
N LEU A 151 22.92 3.20 -7.29
CA LEU A 151 23.38 4.57 -7.17
C LEU A 151 23.89 5.12 -8.52
N ALA A 152 24.72 4.35 -9.22
CA ALA A 152 25.21 4.72 -10.55
C ALA A 152 24.08 4.92 -11.57
N ALA A 153 23.00 4.14 -11.48
CA ALA A 153 21.82 4.30 -12.34
C ALA A 153 20.95 5.51 -11.96
N LEU A 154 20.90 5.89 -10.68
CA LEU A 154 20.09 7.01 -10.19
C LEU A 154 20.76 8.38 -10.38
N VAL A 155 22.10 8.46 -10.38
CA VAL A 155 22.83 9.73 -10.56
C VAL A 155 22.45 10.45 -11.86
N PRO A 156 22.41 9.78 -13.04
CA PRO A 156 21.94 10.41 -14.27
C PRO A 156 20.51 10.93 -14.19
N VAL A 157 19.61 10.26 -13.45
CA VAL A 157 18.22 10.70 -13.27
C VAL A 157 18.17 12.05 -12.54
N LEU A 158 19.03 12.25 -11.53
CA LEU A 158 19.13 13.54 -10.83
C LEU A 158 19.53 14.67 -11.77
N SER A 159 20.43 14.39 -12.73
CA SER A 159 20.84 15.37 -13.73
C SER A 159 19.68 15.80 -14.64
N ILE A 160 18.84 14.85 -15.06
CA ILE A 160 17.64 15.11 -15.87
C ILE A 160 16.64 15.98 -15.09
N VAL A 161 16.38 15.63 -13.83
CA VAL A 161 15.43 16.37 -12.98
C VAL A 161 15.93 17.80 -12.71
N SER A 162 17.25 18.00 -12.58
CA SER A 162 17.83 19.33 -12.30
C SER A 162 17.76 20.31 -13.47
N GLN A 163 17.48 19.84 -14.70
CA GLN A 163 17.42 20.64 -15.92
C GLN A 163 15.99 21.11 -16.26
N GLU A 164 15.15 21.39 -15.25
CA GLU A 164 13.69 21.64 -15.33
C GLU A 164 13.18 22.51 -16.51
N LYS A 165 14.03 23.37 -17.09
CA LYS A 165 13.65 24.34 -18.13
C LYS A 165 13.50 23.79 -19.55
N THR A 166 14.03 22.61 -19.89
CA THR A 166 14.01 22.08 -21.28
C THR A 166 12.95 21.01 -21.56
N ILE A 167 12.37 20.39 -20.52
CA ILE A 167 11.48 19.22 -20.67
C ILE A 167 10.03 19.62 -21.02
N VAL A 168 9.64 20.87 -20.74
CA VAL A 168 8.24 21.32 -20.90
C VAL A 168 7.80 21.42 -22.36
N GLN A 169 8.72 21.46 -23.33
CA GLN A 169 8.35 21.88 -24.69
C GLN A 169 7.99 20.81 -25.70
N ASN A 170 8.26 19.51 -25.53
CA ASN A 170 7.74 18.50 -26.45
C ASN A 170 7.91 17.10 -25.87
N ASN A 171 6.82 16.50 -25.37
CA ASN A 171 6.42 15.08 -25.50
C ASN A 171 5.42 14.72 -24.39
N LYS A 172 4.36 13.99 -24.76
CA LYS A 172 3.43 13.40 -23.80
C LYS A 172 4.20 12.35 -22.99
N ILE A 173 4.43 12.61 -21.70
CA ILE A 173 5.16 11.69 -20.82
C ILE A 173 4.28 10.45 -20.58
N GLU A 174 4.72 9.30 -21.10
CA GLU A 174 4.06 8.02 -20.82
C GLU A 174 4.56 7.45 -19.49
N ILE A 175 3.69 7.49 -18.48
CA ILE A 175 3.98 6.99 -17.13
C ILE A 175 3.52 5.53 -17.05
N PRO A 176 4.34 4.60 -16.54
CA PRO A 176 3.92 3.22 -16.37
C PRO A 176 2.85 3.13 -15.26
N PHE A 177 1.83 2.30 -15.48
CA PHE A 177 0.83 1.98 -14.47
C PHE A 177 1.47 1.37 -13.21
N LEU A 178 0.91 1.71 -12.04
CA LEU A 178 1.34 1.15 -10.75
C LEU A 178 1.42 -0.38 -10.80
N PHE A 179 0.44 -1.04 -11.41
CA PHE A 179 0.38 -2.49 -11.55
C PHE A 179 1.65 -3.09 -12.19
N MET A 180 2.18 -2.46 -13.26
CA MET A 180 3.45 -2.86 -13.89
C MET A 180 4.63 -2.78 -12.93
N ILE A 181 4.75 -1.65 -12.22
CA ILE A 181 5.81 -1.43 -11.23
C ILE A 181 5.74 -2.50 -10.13
N LEU A 182 4.55 -2.82 -9.62
CA LEU A 182 4.38 -3.83 -8.58
C LEU A 182 4.74 -5.25 -9.06
N ILE A 183 4.50 -5.57 -10.33
CA ILE A 183 4.97 -6.84 -10.93
C ILE A 183 6.50 -6.85 -10.96
N ILE A 184 7.14 -5.81 -11.52
CA ILE A 184 8.59 -5.71 -11.63
C ILE A 184 9.26 -5.87 -10.27
N LEU A 185 8.76 -5.15 -9.26
CA LEU A 185 9.24 -5.26 -7.89
C LEU A 185 9.09 -6.68 -7.32
N THR A 186 7.94 -7.31 -7.53
CA THR A 186 7.72 -8.69 -7.06
C THR A 186 8.63 -9.70 -7.78
N LEU A 187 8.88 -9.50 -9.07
CA LEU A 187 9.83 -10.30 -9.85
C LEU A 187 11.27 -10.13 -9.35
N ALA A 188 11.63 -8.92 -8.92
CA ALA A 188 12.88 -8.61 -8.23
C ALA A 188 12.93 -9.12 -6.77
N LYS A 189 11.93 -9.89 -6.33
CA LYS A 189 11.77 -10.43 -4.97
C LYS A 189 11.55 -9.35 -3.90
N PHE A 190 11.11 -8.15 -4.28
CA PHE A 190 10.69 -7.12 -3.34
C PHE A 190 9.17 -7.20 -3.10
N ASN A 191 8.78 -7.38 -1.83
CA ASN A 191 7.38 -7.45 -1.47
C ASN A 191 6.85 -6.05 -1.11
N TYR A 192 6.32 -5.34 -2.10
CA TYR A 192 5.60 -4.10 -1.84
C TYR A 192 4.19 -4.39 -1.32
N ASN A 193 3.99 -4.11 -0.04
CA ASN A 193 2.66 -3.99 0.54
C ASN A 193 2.40 -2.52 0.84
N SER A 194 1.42 -1.90 0.17
CA SER A 194 1.05 -0.49 0.40
C SER A 194 0.66 -0.22 1.85
N SER A 195 0.34 -1.26 2.62
CA SER A 195 0.15 -1.19 4.07
C SER A 195 1.46 -1.19 4.87
N ASN A 196 2.61 -0.79 4.30
CA ASN A 196 3.92 -0.79 4.95
C ASN A 196 3.90 0.13 6.18
N LYS A 197 3.45 -0.44 7.30
CA LYS A 197 3.77 -0.02 8.66
C LYS A 197 5.28 0.17 8.71
N LEU A 198 5.72 1.19 9.44
CA LEU A 198 7.10 1.34 9.89
C LEU A 198 7.67 -0.06 10.24
N ASN A 199 8.63 -0.56 9.46
CA ASN A 199 9.21 -1.87 9.72
C ASN A 199 10.19 -1.70 10.87
N SER A 200 9.86 -2.22 12.05
CA SER A 200 10.70 -2.07 13.24
C SER A 200 12.11 -2.63 13.05
N LYS A 201 12.30 -3.59 12.14
CA LYS A 201 13.62 -4.16 11.82
C LYS A 201 14.56 -3.17 11.15
N ASN A 202 14.02 -2.14 10.51
CA ASN A 202 14.79 -1.13 9.77
C ASN A 202 15.05 0.13 10.62
N LEU A 203 14.57 0.15 11.87
CA LEU A 203 14.71 1.29 12.77
C LEU A 203 15.83 1.04 13.77
N THR A 204 16.77 1.99 13.84
CA THR A 204 17.79 2.01 14.89
C THR A 204 17.34 2.88 16.07
N PRO A 205 17.97 2.76 17.26
CA PRO A 205 17.68 3.64 18.40
C PRO A 205 17.69 5.14 18.05
N LYS A 206 18.57 5.57 17.13
CA LYS A 206 18.64 6.97 16.66
C LYS A 206 17.33 7.44 16.02
N HIS A 207 16.68 6.59 15.21
CA HIS A 207 15.42 6.95 14.57
C HIS A 207 14.30 7.18 15.60
N PHE A 208 14.27 6.41 16.69
CA PHE A 208 13.30 6.62 17.77
C PHE A 208 13.56 7.92 18.53
N PHE A 209 14.83 8.28 18.71
CA PHE A 209 15.22 9.56 19.29
C PHE A 209 14.77 10.74 18.40
N GLU A 210 15.11 10.71 17.10
CA GLU A 210 14.71 11.72 16.12
C GLU A 210 13.17 11.83 16.01
N PHE A 211 12.46 10.72 16.09
CA PHE A 211 11.00 10.71 16.17
C PHE A 211 10.50 11.42 17.44
N GLY A 212 11.15 11.20 18.59
CA GLY A 212 10.87 11.90 19.84
C GLY A 212 11.06 13.42 19.71
N GLU A 213 12.15 13.86 19.08
CA GLU A 213 12.39 15.28 18.80
C GLU A 213 11.31 15.89 17.89
N ALA A 214 10.97 15.20 16.80
CA ALA A 214 9.93 15.64 15.88
C ALA A 214 8.55 15.74 16.56
N LEU A 215 8.23 14.78 17.43
CA LEU A 215 7.00 14.80 18.23
C LEU A 215 7.00 15.99 19.21
N ALA A 216 8.10 16.22 19.93
CA ALA A 216 8.24 17.34 20.85
C ALA A 216 8.07 18.68 20.15
N ASN A 217 8.75 18.89 19.01
CA ASN A 217 8.63 20.10 18.20
C ASN A 217 7.20 20.33 17.72
N SER A 218 6.51 19.28 17.29
CA SER A 218 5.10 19.36 16.89
C SER A 218 4.19 19.82 18.03
N ILE A 219 4.45 19.37 19.26
CA ILE A 219 3.70 19.80 20.46
C ILE A 219 4.00 21.25 20.79
N ILE A 220 5.27 21.67 20.74
CA ILE A 220 5.67 23.06 20.99
C ILE A 220 4.98 24.01 20.00
N LEU A 221 4.95 23.66 18.72
CA LEU A 221 4.27 24.45 17.68
C LEU A 221 2.75 24.53 17.88
N ALA A 222 2.14 23.51 18.50
CA ALA A 222 0.72 23.51 18.81
C ALA A 222 0.33 24.48 19.95
N LYS A 223 1.30 25.04 20.69
CA LYS A 223 1.06 25.89 21.87
C LYS A 223 0.05 27.01 21.65
N ASN A 224 0.17 27.75 20.55
CA ASN A 224 -0.71 28.89 20.27
C ASN A 224 -2.17 28.45 20.07
N LYS A 225 -2.39 27.32 19.41
CA LYS A 225 -3.72 26.73 19.24
C LYS A 225 -4.28 26.24 20.58
N LEU A 226 -3.46 25.58 21.38
CA LEU A 226 -3.86 25.08 22.69
C LEU A 226 -4.15 26.19 23.70
N LYS A 227 -3.51 27.36 23.55
CA LYS A 227 -3.71 28.51 24.45
C LYS A 227 -5.17 28.99 24.45
N ILE A 228 -5.86 28.87 23.31
CA ILE A 228 -7.30 29.18 23.16
C ILE A 228 -8.14 28.30 24.09
N HIS A 229 -7.74 27.03 24.26
CA HIS A 229 -8.43 26.04 25.08
C HIS A 229 -7.78 25.83 26.46
N LYS A 230 -6.95 26.78 26.92
CA LYS A 230 -6.21 26.65 28.19
C LYS A 230 -7.13 26.37 29.37
N LYS A 231 -8.25 27.10 29.50
CA LYS A 231 -9.21 26.91 30.60
C LYS A 231 -9.73 25.48 30.67
N THR A 232 -10.07 24.89 29.53
CA THR A 232 -10.54 23.50 29.46
C THR A 232 -9.43 22.49 29.75
N LEU A 233 -8.17 22.79 29.42
CA LEU A 233 -7.03 21.95 29.80
C LEU A 233 -6.74 21.99 31.32
N GLU A 234 -7.13 23.06 32.00
CA GLU A 234 -6.95 23.24 33.44
C GLU A 234 -8.14 22.74 34.27
N SER A 235 -9.35 22.76 33.70
CA SER A 235 -10.58 22.33 34.35
C SER A 235 -11.61 21.82 33.31
N PRO A 236 -11.43 20.62 32.76
CA PRO A 236 -12.36 20.03 31.79
C PRO A 236 -13.65 19.54 32.46
N ILE A 237 -14.74 19.47 31.70
CA ILE A 237 -16.03 18.95 32.16
C ILE A 237 -16.05 17.42 32.08
N SER A 238 -15.32 16.83 31.13
CA SER A 238 -15.17 15.37 30.98
C SER A 238 -13.81 14.96 30.41
N ILE A 239 -13.48 13.67 30.53
CA ILE A 239 -12.25 13.10 29.94
C ILE A 239 -12.30 13.17 28.41
N GLU A 240 -13.48 13.03 27.82
CA GLU A 240 -13.69 13.10 26.37
C GLU A 240 -13.39 14.50 25.85
N GLU A 241 -13.96 15.54 26.48
CA GLU A 241 -13.68 16.94 26.13
C GLU A 241 -12.20 17.27 26.33
N TYR A 242 -11.62 16.81 27.42
CA TYR A 242 -10.22 17.03 27.72
C TYR A 242 -9.30 16.45 26.65
N ARG A 243 -9.59 15.22 26.19
CA ARG A 243 -8.78 14.51 25.20
C ARG A 243 -8.88 15.11 23.80
N THR A 244 -10.03 15.66 23.40
CA THR A 244 -10.21 16.22 22.04
C THR A 244 -9.34 17.45 21.79
N ILE A 245 -8.89 18.13 22.84
CA ILE A 245 -8.04 19.32 22.76
C ILE A 245 -6.58 18.95 22.46
N PHE A 246 -6.14 17.75 22.82
CA PHE A 246 -4.73 17.37 22.71
C PHE A 246 -4.24 17.37 21.26
N PRO A 247 -2.95 17.69 21.03
CA PRO A 247 -2.33 17.54 19.72
C PRO A 247 -2.57 16.12 19.17
N SER A 248 -3.13 16.04 17.97
CA SER A 248 -3.47 14.75 17.35
C SER A 248 -2.26 13.84 17.19
N CYS A 249 -1.07 14.39 16.91
CA CYS A 249 0.18 13.63 16.83
C CYS A 249 0.50 12.90 18.14
N LEU A 250 0.32 13.55 19.28
CA LEU A 250 0.59 12.99 20.62
C LEU A 250 -0.42 11.89 20.96
N VAL A 251 -1.70 12.14 20.70
CA VAL A 251 -2.77 11.17 20.92
C VAL A 251 -2.57 9.94 20.04
N GLN A 252 -2.31 10.12 18.75
CA GLN A 252 -2.10 9.04 17.80
C GLN A 252 -0.85 8.22 18.11
N PHE A 253 0.23 8.85 18.58
CA PHE A 253 1.44 8.16 19.01
C PHE A 253 1.14 7.17 20.14
N TYR A 254 0.55 7.64 21.25
CA TYR A 254 0.23 6.77 22.38
C TYR A 254 -0.88 5.77 22.06
N ASP A 255 -1.87 6.13 21.24
CA ASP A 255 -2.87 5.19 20.73
C ASP A 255 -2.20 4.04 19.97
N GLY A 256 -1.29 4.36 19.03
CA GLY A 256 -0.56 3.38 18.24
C GLY A 256 0.29 2.45 19.12
N LEU A 257 1.04 3.02 20.06
CA LEU A 257 1.88 2.29 20.99
C LEU A 257 1.05 1.35 21.88
N LEU A 258 0.09 1.89 22.62
CA LEU A 258 -0.69 1.10 23.59
C LEU A 258 -1.59 0.09 22.91
N LYS A 259 -2.32 0.46 21.83
CA LYS A 259 -3.18 -0.50 21.12
C LYS A 259 -2.36 -1.68 20.58
N THR A 260 -1.14 -1.45 20.12
CA THR A 260 -0.26 -2.52 19.62
C THR A 260 0.18 -3.45 20.76
N LEU A 261 0.62 -2.89 21.89
CA LEU A 261 1.01 -3.68 23.07
C LEU A 261 -0.15 -4.51 23.64
N TYR A 262 -1.35 -3.91 23.77
CA TYR A 262 -2.53 -4.61 24.25
C TYR A 262 -3.01 -5.70 23.28
N LYS A 263 -2.94 -5.47 21.97
CA LYS A 263 -3.25 -6.50 20.95
C LYS A 263 -2.27 -7.67 21.03
N ALA A 264 -0.97 -7.40 21.06
CA ALA A 264 0.05 -8.44 21.18
C ALA A 264 -0.12 -9.27 22.46
N LYS A 265 -0.36 -8.62 23.61
CA LYS A 265 -0.66 -9.31 24.87
C LYS A 265 -1.92 -10.16 24.77
N LYS A 266 -2.96 -9.65 24.10
CA LYS A 266 -4.21 -10.38 23.91
C LYS A 266 -4.01 -11.61 23.04
N GLU A 267 -3.26 -11.53 21.95
CA GLU A 267 -3.01 -12.68 21.06
C GLU A 267 -2.42 -13.86 21.84
N ILE A 268 -1.46 -13.60 22.74
CA ILE A 268 -0.86 -14.61 23.62
C ILE A 268 -1.91 -15.22 24.58
N ILE A 269 -2.71 -14.37 25.23
CA ILE A 269 -3.75 -14.83 26.17
C ILE A 269 -4.83 -15.64 25.47
N ASP A 270 -5.27 -15.19 24.30
CA ASP A 270 -6.32 -15.85 23.51
C ASP A 270 -5.84 -17.23 23.02
N GLN A 271 -4.57 -17.37 22.62
CA GLN A 271 -3.98 -18.68 22.31
C GLN A 271 -4.02 -19.63 23.51
N GLN A 272 -3.62 -19.16 24.70
CA GLN A 272 -3.65 -19.95 25.93
C GLN A 272 -5.07 -20.35 26.33
N LYS A 273 -6.05 -19.45 26.16
CA LYS A 273 -7.44 -19.71 26.49
C LYS A 273 -8.13 -20.67 25.52
N LYS A 274 -7.81 -20.61 24.23
CA LYS A 274 -8.30 -21.57 23.24
C LYS A 274 -7.88 -23.00 23.59
N HIS A 275 -6.65 -23.18 24.07
CA HIS A 275 -6.17 -24.49 24.55
C HIS A 275 -6.93 -24.98 25.80
N ARG A 276 -7.51 -24.07 26.58
CA ARG A 276 -8.25 -24.39 27.81
C ARG A 276 -9.77 -24.34 27.64
N GLU A 277 -10.26 -24.22 26.39
CA GLU A 277 -11.69 -24.07 26.06
C GLU A 277 -12.40 -22.92 26.82
N GLN A 278 -11.67 -21.85 27.12
CA GLN A 278 -12.19 -20.70 27.87
C GLN A 278 -12.69 -19.58 26.95
N GLN A 279 -13.68 -18.82 27.45
CA GLN A 279 -14.18 -17.65 26.73
C GLN A 279 -13.12 -16.55 26.55
N LEU A 280 -13.08 -16.04 25.31
CA LEU A 280 -12.25 -14.91 24.90
C LEU A 280 -12.88 -13.60 25.39
N LYS A 281 -12.06 -12.73 26.01
CA LYS A 281 -12.54 -11.42 26.49
C LYS A 281 -12.14 -10.32 25.49
N PRO A 282 -13.01 -9.34 25.17
CA PRO A 282 -12.66 -8.23 24.29
C PRO A 282 -11.57 -7.33 24.90
N ILE A 283 -10.85 -6.58 24.06
CA ILE A 283 -9.91 -5.55 24.55
C ILE A 283 -10.74 -4.41 25.16
N ASN A 284 -10.37 -3.98 26.36
CA ASN A 284 -10.97 -2.81 26.98
C ASN A 284 -10.35 -1.53 26.39
N TYR A 285 -10.98 -0.99 25.36
CA TYR A 285 -10.54 0.25 24.71
C TYR A 285 -10.71 1.49 25.58
N GLU A 286 -11.68 1.52 26.48
CA GLU A 286 -11.88 2.62 27.43
C GLU A 286 -10.67 2.78 28.35
N LYS A 287 -10.12 1.66 28.85
CA LYS A 287 -8.88 1.65 29.63
C LYS A 287 -7.70 2.21 28.84
N ILE A 288 -7.58 1.84 27.56
CA ILE A 288 -6.53 2.37 26.68
C ILE A 288 -6.70 3.89 26.52
N THR A 289 -7.91 4.35 26.26
CA THR A 289 -8.21 5.79 26.13
C THR A 289 -7.80 6.56 27.38
N LYS A 290 -8.16 6.09 28.59
CA LYS A 290 -7.76 6.73 29.85
C LYS A 290 -6.24 6.80 30.01
N GLN A 291 -5.52 5.74 29.66
CA GLN A 291 -4.05 5.72 29.71
C GLN A 291 -3.42 6.68 28.70
N VAL A 292 -3.92 6.71 27.45
CA VAL A 292 -3.48 7.68 26.43
C VAL A 292 -3.69 9.10 26.92
N THR A 293 -4.87 9.40 27.49
CA THR A 293 -5.17 10.72 28.03
C THR A 293 -4.18 11.10 29.12
N PHE A 294 -3.92 10.20 30.08
CA PHE A 294 -2.96 10.45 31.16
C PHE A 294 -1.54 10.73 30.65
N PHE A 295 -1.01 9.90 29.75
CA PHE A 295 0.33 10.11 29.19
C PHE A 295 0.43 11.42 28.43
N ALA A 296 -0.56 11.72 27.59
CA ALA A 296 -0.59 12.98 26.86
C ALA A 296 -0.62 14.19 27.82
N SER A 297 -1.40 14.13 28.91
CA SER A 297 -1.43 15.17 29.93
C SER A 297 -0.08 15.42 30.59
N ILE A 298 0.67 14.35 30.93
CA ILE A 298 2.01 14.48 31.51
C ILE A 298 2.92 15.25 30.55
N ILE A 299 2.92 14.87 29.27
CA ILE A 299 3.76 15.54 28.26
C ILE A 299 3.39 17.01 28.10
N LEU A 300 2.10 17.35 28.08
CA LEU A 300 1.66 18.76 28.00
C LEU A 300 2.08 19.55 29.25
N ASN A 301 2.04 18.95 30.44
CA ASN A 301 2.48 19.59 31.67
C ASN A 301 3.99 19.87 31.67
N ILE A 302 4.79 18.98 31.09
CA ILE A 302 6.24 19.20 30.87
C ILE A 302 6.47 20.32 29.84
N ALA A 303 5.77 20.25 28.70
CA ALA A 303 5.98 21.18 27.58
C ALA A 303 5.57 22.63 27.89
N PHE A 304 4.53 22.83 28.72
CA PHE A 304 3.95 24.15 28.99
C PHE A 304 4.01 24.54 30.45
N LYS A 305 5.21 24.97 30.87
CA LYS A 305 5.44 25.49 32.23
C LYS A 305 4.43 26.58 32.59
N GLY A 306 3.83 26.44 33.77
CA GLY A 306 2.83 27.38 34.30
C GLY A 306 1.40 27.15 33.82
N TRP A 307 1.13 26.12 33.03
CA TRP A 307 -0.24 25.68 32.73
C TRP A 307 -0.66 24.67 33.80
N LYS A 308 -1.84 24.87 34.40
CA LYS A 308 -2.36 24.01 35.47
C LYS A 308 -3.05 22.77 34.88
N ILE A 309 -2.33 21.99 34.08
CA ILE A 309 -2.89 20.83 33.37
C ILE A 309 -3.61 19.90 34.36
N TRP A 310 -4.89 19.62 34.09
CA TRP A 310 -5.81 19.03 35.07
C TRP A 310 -5.33 17.70 35.68
N LEU A 311 -5.02 16.71 34.84
CA LEU A 311 -4.78 15.33 35.30
C LEU A 311 -3.48 15.15 36.12
N PRO A 312 -2.32 15.70 35.71
CA PRO A 312 -1.11 15.65 36.51
C PRO A 312 -1.26 16.41 37.83
N ARG A 313 -2.12 17.43 37.87
CA ARG A 313 -2.38 18.22 39.08
C ARG A 313 -3.32 17.52 40.06
N THR A 314 -4.31 16.76 39.57
CA THR A 314 -5.21 16.00 40.46
C THR A 314 -4.55 14.76 41.06
N MET A 315 -3.41 14.34 40.52
CA MET A 315 -2.66 13.15 40.98
C MET A 315 -1.40 13.47 41.78
N ALA A 316 -1.02 14.75 41.91
CA ALA A 316 0.14 15.22 42.67
C ALA A 316 -0.28 15.70 44.06
#